data_AF-A0A8T7B8E5-F1
#
_entry.id   AF-A0A8T7B8E5-F1
#
_cell.length_a   1.000
_cell.length_b   1.000
_cell.length_c   1.000
_cell.angle_alpha   90.00
_cell.angle_beta   90.00
_cell.angle_gamma   90.00
#
_symmetry.space_group_name_H-M   'P 1'
#
loop_
_entity.id
_entity.type
_entity.pdbx_description
1 polymer ?
#
loop_
_entity_poly.entity_id
_entity_poly.type
_entity_poly.pdbx_seq_one_letter_code
_entity_poly.pdbx_strand_id
1 'polypeptide(L)'
;GCIEQINRLFRKNFYSDQPLLDDEGRLRVDDWELKPEVQQEVAELWNQINTENLHELTDLEGYKEEFLRLFGFGINGVDYDAEVDLTQYTIAFPTTEAIKTAV
;
A
#
# COMPACT_ATOMS: atom_id res chain seq x y z
N GLY A 1 4.64 -3.62 -1.06
CA GLY A 1 3.49 -2.82 -0.58
C GLY A 1 3.75 -1.33 -0.79
N CYS A 2 2.98 -0.49 -0.11
CA CYS A 2 3.01 0.97 -0.30
C CYS A 2 4.38 1.59 0.04
N ILE A 3 5.00 1.14 1.14
CA ILE A 3 6.27 1.73 1.60
C ILE A 3 7.41 1.44 0.63
N GLU A 4 7.46 0.24 0.04
CA GLU A 4 8.48 -0.12 -0.95
C GLU A 4 8.33 0.72 -2.22
N GLN A 5 7.09 0.94 -2.67
CA GLN A 5 6.82 1.78 -3.84
C GLN A 5 7.23 3.24 -3.59
N ILE A 6 6.83 3.83 -2.47
CA ILE A 6 7.21 5.22 -2.13
C ILE A 6 8.72 5.34 -1.93
N ASN A 7 9.34 4.40 -1.23
CA ASN A 7 10.80 4.40 -1.05
C ASN A 7 11.52 4.36 -2.41
N ARG A 8 11.05 3.50 -3.33
CA ARG A 8 11.60 3.38 -4.68
C ARG A 8 11.39 4.66 -5.49
N LEU A 9 10.20 5.25 -5.46
CA LEU A 9 9.91 6.53 -6.10
C LEU A 9 10.91 7.61 -5.66
N PHE A 10 11.13 7.75 -4.35
CA PHE A 10 12.06 8.76 -3.84
C PHE A 10 13.51 8.48 -4.26
N ARG A 11 13.98 7.25 -4.06
CA ARG A 11 15.40 6.90 -4.29
C ARG A 11 15.78 6.76 -5.75
N LYS A 12 14.86 6.32 -6.61
CA LYS A 12 15.14 6.01 -8.02
C LYS A 12 14.62 7.07 -8.99
N ASN A 13 13.67 7.90 -8.56
CA ASN A 13 13.09 8.92 -9.42
C ASN A 13 13.36 10.34 -8.87
N PHE A 14 12.77 10.74 -7.74
CA PHE A 14 12.86 12.15 -7.29
C PHE A 14 14.27 12.65 -7.00
N TYR A 15 15.12 11.81 -6.40
CA TYR A 15 16.48 12.17 -6.00
C TYR A 15 17.55 11.43 -6.81
N SER A 16 17.21 11.04 -8.04
CA SER A 16 18.11 10.33 -8.96
C SER A 16 18.48 11.23 -10.12
N ASP A 17 19.73 11.14 -10.58
CA ASP A 17 20.17 11.80 -11.81
C ASP A 17 19.62 11.10 -13.07
N GLN A 18 18.99 9.93 -12.90
CA GLN A 18 18.40 9.12 -13.97
C GLN A 18 16.99 8.65 -13.58
N PRO A 19 15.98 9.55 -13.60
CA PRO A 19 14.60 9.16 -13.33
C PRO A 19 14.00 8.33 -14.47
N LEU A 20 13.12 7.39 -14.12
CA LEU A 20 12.31 6.65 -15.07
C LEU A 20 11.05 7.46 -15.40
N LEU A 21 11.02 8.01 -16.62
CA LEU A 21 9.91 8.77 -17.17
C LEU A 21 9.26 8.01 -18.32
N ASP A 22 7.95 8.15 -18.49
CA ASP A 22 7.27 7.76 -19.73
C ASP A 22 7.26 8.92 -20.75
N ASP A 23 6.67 8.66 -21.92
CA ASP A 23 6.60 9.62 -23.03
C ASP A 23 5.81 10.90 -22.70
N GLU A 24 4.98 10.86 -21.65
CA GLU A 24 4.24 12.03 -21.15
C GLU A 24 4.97 12.74 -20.00
N GLY A 25 6.15 12.27 -19.61
CA GLY A 25 6.95 12.84 -18.51
C GLY A 25 6.46 12.46 -17.13
N ARG A 26 5.73 11.34 -16.97
CA ARG A 26 5.28 10.82 -15.67
C ARG A 26 6.35 9.90 -15.08
N LEU A 27 6.64 10.06 -13.78
CA LEU A 27 7.53 9.13 -13.06
C LEU A 27 6.85 7.77 -12.91
N ARG A 28 7.55 6.70 -13.30
CA ARG A 28 7.01 5.33 -13.27
C ARG A 28 7.56 4.53 -12.11
N VAL A 29 6.67 3.84 -11.41
CA VAL A 29 6.95 2.91 -10.29
C VAL A 29 6.05 1.67 -10.39
N ASP A 30 5.32 1.56 -11.49
CA ASP A 30 4.47 0.46 -11.93
C ASP A 30 5.18 -0.41 -12.99
N ASP A 31 6.43 -0.07 -13.31
CA ASP A 31 7.30 -0.77 -14.27
C ASP A 31 7.42 -2.28 -14.03
N TRP A 32 7.39 -2.72 -12.77
CA TRP A 32 7.44 -4.15 -12.43
C TRP A 32 6.09 -4.86 -12.58
N GLU A 33 5.01 -4.14 -12.36
CA GLU A 33 3.63 -4.63 -12.50
C GLU A 33 3.22 -4.73 -13.97
N LEU A 34 3.66 -3.77 -14.78
CA LEU A 34 3.34 -3.69 -16.22
C LEU A 34 4.27 -4.52 -17.12
N LYS A 35 5.11 -5.38 -16.54
CA LYS A 35 5.93 -6.31 -17.32
C LYS A 35 5.05 -7.23 -18.16
N PRO A 36 5.38 -7.46 -19.45
CA PRO A 36 4.56 -8.30 -20.33
C PRO A 36 4.27 -9.69 -19.76
N GLU A 37 5.27 -10.33 -19.14
CA GLU A 37 5.14 -11.64 -18.54
C GLU A 37 4.18 -11.67 -17.34
N VAL A 38 4.14 -10.59 -16.55
CA VAL A 38 3.23 -10.46 -15.40
C VAL A 38 1.80 -10.24 -15.90
N GLN A 39 1.62 -9.34 -16.86
CA GLN A 39 0.31 -9.02 -17.41
C GLN A 39 -0.31 -10.22 -18.16
N GLN A 40 0.51 -10.98 -18.87
CA GLN A 40 0.06 -12.20 -19.56
C GLN A 40 -0.44 -13.25 -18.56
N GLU A 41 0.35 -13.56 -17.52
CA GLU A 41 -0.04 -14.54 -16.50
C GLU A 41 -1.34 -14.14 -15.80
N VAL A 42 -1.46 -12.86 -15.41
CA VAL A 42 -2.68 -12.33 -14.78
C VAL A 42 -3.89 -12.48 -15.72
N ALA A 43 -3.74 -12.17 -17.01
CA ALA A 43 -4.83 -12.32 -17.97
C ALA A 43 -5.24 -13.79 -18.20
N GLU A 44 -4.27 -14.71 -18.21
CA GLU A 44 -4.53 -16.15 -18.34
C GLU A 44 -5.27 -16.70 -17.12
N LEU A 45 -4.84 -16.34 -15.91
CA LEU A 45 -5.52 -16.73 -14.66
C LEU A 45 -6.92 -16.12 -14.57
N TRP A 46 -7.10 -14.86 -14.99
CA TRP A 46 -8.39 -14.17 -14.95
C TRP A 46 -9.50 -14.92 -15.71
N ASN A 47 -9.15 -15.57 -16.82
CA ASN A 47 -10.10 -16.35 -17.63
C ASN A 47 -10.46 -17.71 -17.00
N GLN A 48 -9.73 -18.15 -15.98
CA GLN A 48 -9.88 -19.46 -15.33
C GLN A 48 -10.52 -19.37 -13.93
N ILE A 49 -10.51 -18.20 -13.32
CA ILE A 49 -11.02 -17.97 -11.97
C ILE A 49 -12.54 -18.15 -11.91
N ASN A 50 -13.00 -18.89 -10.90
CA ASN A 50 -14.38 -19.06 -10.49
C ASN A 50 -14.44 -19.12 -8.95
N THR A 51 -15.65 -19.24 -8.39
CA THR A 51 -15.86 -19.25 -6.94
C THR A 51 -15.15 -20.41 -6.26
N GLU A 52 -15.07 -21.56 -6.93
CA GLU A 52 -14.52 -22.79 -6.37
C GLU A 52 -12.99 -22.77 -6.29
N ASN A 53 -12.30 -22.11 -7.23
CA ASN A 53 -10.85 -22.11 -7.34
C ASN A 53 -10.18 -20.77 -6.96
N LEU A 54 -10.95 -19.77 -6.52
CA LEU A 54 -10.44 -18.43 -6.20
C LEU A 54 -9.30 -18.46 -5.17
N HIS A 55 -9.44 -19.26 -4.10
CA HIS A 55 -8.41 -19.39 -3.06
C HIS A 55 -7.14 -20.13 -3.52
N GLU A 56 -7.24 -20.91 -4.60
CA GLU A 56 -6.12 -21.69 -5.14
C GLU A 56 -5.33 -20.90 -6.19
N LEU A 57 -6.05 -20.14 -7.03
CA LEU A 57 -5.46 -19.38 -8.14
C LEU A 57 -5.05 -17.96 -7.76
N THR A 58 -5.48 -17.45 -6.61
CA THR A 58 -5.20 -16.08 -6.17
C THR A 58 -4.71 -16.04 -4.73
N ASP A 59 -3.94 -15.00 -4.40
CA ASP A 59 -3.54 -14.70 -3.02
C ASP A 59 -4.63 -13.91 -2.27
N LEU A 60 -5.81 -14.54 -2.12
CA LEU A 60 -6.95 -13.91 -1.45
C LEU A 60 -6.70 -13.72 0.06
N GLU A 61 -5.99 -14.66 0.69
CA GLU A 61 -5.63 -14.55 2.11
C GLU A 61 -4.68 -13.38 2.35
N GLY A 62 -3.62 -13.23 1.52
CA GLY A 62 -2.73 -12.08 1.60
C GLY A 62 -3.45 -10.75 1.37
N TYR A 63 -4.37 -10.69 0.42
CA TYR A 63 -5.21 -9.50 0.20
C TYR A 63 -6.04 -9.15 1.45
N LYS A 64 -6.67 -10.15 2.08
CA LYS A 64 -7.46 -9.95 3.30
C LYS A 64 -6.59 -9.52 4.48
N GLU A 65 -5.41 -10.10 4.65
CA GLU A 65 -4.44 -9.69 5.67
C GLU A 65 -4.03 -8.23 5.48
N GLU A 66 -3.59 -7.85 4.28
CA GLU A 66 -3.20 -6.47 3.97
C GLU A 66 -4.35 -5.48 4.17
N PHE A 67 -5.58 -5.86 3.80
CA PHE A 67 -6.76 -5.06 4.08
C PHE A 67 -6.99 -4.84 5.58
N LEU A 68 -6.90 -5.89 6.39
CA LEU A 68 -7.06 -5.82 7.85
C LEU A 68 -5.96 -4.97 8.50
N ARG A 69 -4.73 -5.03 7.98
CA ARG A 69 -3.61 -4.21 8.45
C ARG A 69 -3.86 -2.71 8.31
N LEU A 70 -4.61 -2.27 7.31
CA LEU A 70 -5.00 -0.86 7.16
C LEU A 70 -5.84 -0.35 8.34
N PHE A 71 -6.57 -1.25 9.01
CA PHE A 71 -7.37 -0.95 10.19
C PHE A 71 -6.67 -1.33 11.50
N GLY A 72 -5.39 -1.71 11.44
CA GLY A 72 -4.58 -2.07 12.61
C GLY A 72 -4.76 -3.51 13.11
N PHE A 73 -5.38 -4.39 12.31
CA PHE A 73 -5.56 -5.81 12.66
C PHE A 73 -4.49 -6.70 12.01
N GLY A 74 -4.19 -7.85 12.62
CA GLY A 74 -3.22 -8.82 12.09
C GLY A 74 -1.76 -8.32 12.08
N ILE A 75 -1.42 -7.37 12.97
CA ILE A 75 -0.08 -6.79 13.10
C ILE A 75 0.74 -7.65 14.08
N ASN A 76 1.91 -8.11 13.63
CA ASN A 76 2.82 -8.87 14.47
C ASN A 76 3.34 -7.99 15.63
N GLY A 77 3.29 -8.53 16.85
CA GLY A 77 3.74 -7.84 18.06
C GLY A 77 2.64 -7.04 18.77
N VAL A 78 1.41 -7.04 18.26
CA VAL A 78 0.24 -6.47 18.95
C VAL A 78 -0.49 -7.56 19.73
N ASP A 79 -0.69 -7.33 21.03
CA ASP A 79 -1.56 -8.17 21.86
C ASP A 79 -3.01 -7.73 21.67
N TYR A 80 -3.80 -8.53 20.95
CA TYR A 80 -5.20 -8.24 20.66
C TYR A 80 -6.15 -8.61 21.80
N ASP A 81 -5.68 -9.32 22.82
CA ASP A 81 -6.47 -9.67 24.01
C ASP A 81 -6.34 -8.62 25.13
N ALA A 82 -5.38 -7.70 25.01
CA ALA A 82 -5.19 -6.62 25.96
C ALA A 82 -6.34 -5.58 25.89
N GLU A 83 -6.76 -5.06 27.05
CA GLU A 83 -7.74 -3.98 27.10
C GLU A 83 -7.16 -2.68 26.51
N VAL A 84 -7.95 -2.02 25.66
CA VAL A 84 -7.59 -0.74 25.04
C VAL A 84 -8.48 0.37 25.58
N ASP A 85 -7.88 1.37 26.24
CA ASP A 85 -8.60 2.57 26.66
C ASP A 85 -8.83 3.52 25.48
N LEU A 86 -10.09 3.65 25.06
CA LEU A 86 -10.51 4.48 23.93
C LEU A 86 -10.45 5.99 24.22
N THR A 87 -10.27 6.38 25.49
CA THR A 87 -10.31 7.79 25.91
C THR A 87 -8.93 8.47 25.94
N GLN A 88 -7.84 7.70 25.86
CA GLN A 88 -6.47 8.23 25.92
C GLN A 88 -5.96 8.78 24.59
N TYR A 89 -6.60 8.41 23.48
CA TYR A 89 -6.20 8.85 22.14
C TYR A 89 -7.00 10.09 21.72
N THR A 90 -6.67 11.24 22.30
CA THR A 90 -7.14 12.51 21.74
C THR A 90 -6.24 12.87 20.56
N ILE A 91 -6.79 12.87 19.35
CA ILE A 91 -6.15 13.53 18.21
C ILE A 91 -6.16 15.02 18.56
N ALA A 92 -5.00 15.54 18.99
CA ALA A 92 -4.81 16.97 19.15
C ALA A 92 -4.84 17.60 17.75
N PHE A 93 -6.04 17.95 17.27
CA PHE A 93 -6.15 18.92 16.20
C PHE A 93 -5.59 20.24 16.77
N PRO A 94 -4.53 20.83 16.20
CA PRO A 94 -4.12 22.15 16.61
C PRO A 94 -5.32 23.07 16.39
N THR A 95 -5.77 23.71 17.47
CA THR A 95 -6.82 24.72 17.36
C THR A 95 -6.35 25.81 16.41
N THR A 96 -7.27 26.48 15.72
CA THR A 96 -6.97 27.55 14.76
C THR A 96 -6.09 28.66 15.36
N GLU A 97 -6.05 28.77 16.69
CA GLU A 97 -5.25 29.70 17.46
C GLU A 97 -3.77 29.29 17.55
N ALA A 98 -3.45 27.99 17.61
CA ALA A 98 -2.08 27.49 17.58
C ALA A 98 -1.39 27.68 16.22
N ILE A 99 -2.16 27.72 15.13
CA ILE A 99 -1.65 27.94 13.76
C ILE A 99 -1.20 29.40 13.56
N LYS A 100 -1.83 30.37 14.23
CA LYS A 100 -1.51 31.80 14.08
C LYS A 100 -0.21 32.22 14.76
N THR A 101 0.32 31.42 15.68
CA THR A 101 1.55 31.73 16.42
C THR A 101 2.80 31.09 15.78
N ALA A 102 2.60 30.23 14.77
CA ALA A 102 3.68 29.50 14.08
C ALA A 102 4.05 30.11 12.71
N VAL A 103 3.46 31.25 12.34
CA VAL A 103 3.76 32.06 11.14
C VAL A 103 4.06 33.48 11.58
#